data_AF-A0A3D5WNA8-F1
#
_entry.id   AF-A0A3D5WNA8-F1
#
_cell.length_a   1.000
_cell.length_b   1.000
_cell.length_c   1.000
_cell.angle_alpha   90.00
_cell.angle_beta   90.00
_cell.angle_gamma   90.00
#
_symmetry.space_group_name_H-M   'P 1'
#
loop_
_entity.id
_entity.type
_entity.pdbx_description
1 polymer ?
#
loop_
_entity_poly.entity_id
_entity_poly.type
_entity_poly.pdbx_seq_one_letter_code
_entity_poly.pdbx_strand_id
1 'polypeptide(L)'
;MTAISDTKNTGIMLSPSLGIRLNNIDNGGVFIQNSANSRINTCTIRGNYLDFSNTATAGDKAILGCYNSIYPMLSFTNSANTIETKITGASASFGGTVDFSGSLYLGNNRGIYAKDTSNTNRQMMIYNGGHNLLIGYGAKEKKAGMTTVYGNTVRMFAVTNAIFASDATNGYLYPSITGKHRLGTSTYKWQYVYATNGTIQTSDLRQKDNVQAIDERYERLYMLMQPVTYRWRNVNPDDNHDRTRIGFIAQWTKTAMDEAGLNAVDLAAYCKDPVYPTVHTSDGTEIEDTSATPIDYLYGLNYGEFIALNTHMVQKLYAKLGDLVNKQIIPMQARIAYLENQINNKTQSIA
;
A
#
# COMPACT_ATOMS: atom_id res chain seq x y z
N MET A 1 -8.58 76.91 -8.57
CA MET A 1 -7.41 77.19 -9.42
C MET A 1 -7.26 76.04 -10.39
N THR A 2 -7.71 76.21 -11.64
CA THR A 2 -7.99 75.09 -12.57
C THR A 2 -6.86 74.76 -13.55
N ALA A 3 -5.87 75.63 -13.68
CA ALA A 3 -4.55 75.33 -14.25
C ALA A 3 -3.53 76.34 -13.70
N ILE A 4 -2.25 75.95 -13.62
CA ILE A 4 -1.13 76.89 -13.55
C ILE A 4 -0.46 76.84 -14.92
N SER A 5 -0.58 77.93 -15.67
CA SER A 5 0.04 78.10 -16.99
C SER A 5 1.24 79.04 -16.89
N ASP A 6 2.28 78.61 -16.18
CA ASP A 6 3.62 79.21 -16.26
C ASP A 6 4.63 78.09 -16.50
N THR A 7 5.30 78.16 -17.66
CA THR A 7 6.19 77.12 -18.18
C THR A 7 7.67 77.42 -17.96
N LYS A 8 8.04 78.45 -17.17
CA LYS A 8 9.46 78.85 -17.08
C LYS A 8 10.16 78.68 -15.74
N ASN A 9 9.55 78.95 -14.59
CA ASN A 9 10.24 78.79 -13.30
C ASN A 9 9.29 78.59 -12.10
N THR A 10 8.90 77.35 -11.79
CA THR A 10 8.65 76.89 -10.40
C THR A 10 8.40 75.38 -10.35
N GLY A 11 9.22 74.66 -9.60
CA GLY A 11 8.86 73.32 -9.10
C GLY A 11 8.13 73.45 -7.76
N ILE A 12 7.13 72.60 -7.51
CA ILE A 12 6.48 72.53 -6.18
C ILE A 12 7.46 71.83 -5.23
N MET A 13 8.18 72.60 -4.41
CA MET A 13 9.00 72.03 -3.34
C MET A 13 8.14 71.64 -2.15
N LEU A 14 8.23 70.38 -1.76
CA LEU A 14 7.57 69.82 -0.59
C LEU A 14 8.64 69.58 0.48
N SER A 15 8.48 70.19 1.66
CA SER A 15 9.47 70.05 2.73
C SER A 15 9.55 68.59 3.20
N PRO A 16 10.76 68.03 3.42
CA PRO A 16 10.92 66.59 3.70
C PRO A 16 10.26 66.11 5.00
N SER A 17 9.87 67.01 5.90
CA SER A 17 9.18 66.72 7.17
C SER A 17 7.66 66.68 7.08
N LEU A 18 7.05 67.26 6.03
CA LEU A 18 5.60 67.37 5.85
C LEU A 18 5.23 66.94 4.43
N GLY A 19 4.99 65.65 4.25
CA GLY A 19 4.48 65.11 2.99
C GLY A 19 3.10 65.70 2.64
N ILE A 20 2.76 65.70 1.35
CA ILE A 20 1.42 66.08 0.89
C ILE A 20 0.38 65.20 1.60
N ARG A 21 -0.57 65.84 2.29
CA ARG A 21 -1.76 65.21 2.86
C ARG A 21 -2.98 65.85 2.20
N LEU A 22 -3.65 65.09 1.33
CA LEU A 22 -4.89 65.50 0.68
C LEU A 22 -6.06 64.85 1.42
N ASN A 23 -7.05 65.65 1.83
CA ASN A 23 -8.27 65.20 2.48
C ASN A 23 -9.47 65.53 1.57
N ASN A 24 -10.56 64.75 1.65
CA ASN A 24 -11.84 64.96 0.96
C ASN A 24 -11.71 65.10 -0.59
N ILE A 25 -11.18 64.08 -1.24
CA ILE A 25 -11.15 63.96 -2.71
C ILE A 25 -12.35 63.10 -3.15
N ASP A 26 -13.51 63.74 -3.37
CA ASP A 26 -14.76 63.00 -3.62
C ASP A 26 -14.97 62.56 -5.08
N ASN A 27 -14.20 63.12 -6.05
CA ASN A 27 -14.24 62.69 -7.46
C ASN A 27 -13.04 63.19 -8.30
N GLY A 28 -11.81 63.14 -7.75
CA GLY A 28 -10.60 63.59 -8.43
C GLY A 28 -9.42 62.62 -8.28
N GLY A 29 -8.43 62.72 -9.15
CA GLY A 29 -7.19 61.96 -9.07
C GLY A 29 -5.97 62.88 -9.18
N VAL A 30 -4.86 62.51 -8.53
CA VAL A 30 -3.58 63.21 -8.69
C VAL A 30 -2.92 62.74 -9.98
N PHE A 31 -2.99 63.56 -11.03
CA PHE A 31 -2.28 63.33 -12.30
C PHE A 31 -0.91 64.00 -12.28
N ILE A 32 0.16 63.23 -12.47
CA ILE A 32 1.53 63.73 -12.68
C ILE A 32 1.95 63.39 -14.11
N GLN A 33 1.62 64.26 -15.06
CA GLN A 33 2.07 64.12 -16.45
C GLN A 33 3.47 64.71 -16.62
N ASN A 34 4.34 64.05 -17.38
CA ASN A 34 5.65 64.58 -17.76
C ASN A 34 5.82 64.49 -19.29
N SER A 35 6.31 65.56 -19.89
CA SER A 35 6.66 65.66 -21.31
C SER A 35 8.13 65.28 -21.53
N ALA A 36 8.33 64.09 -22.13
CA ALA A 36 9.57 63.44 -22.59
C ALA A 36 10.13 62.30 -21.70
N ASN A 37 10.13 61.09 -22.27
CA ASN A 37 10.95 59.90 -22.03
C ASN A 37 11.20 59.37 -20.59
N SER A 38 10.65 59.96 -19.53
CA SER A 38 10.70 59.39 -18.17
C SER A 38 9.37 58.73 -17.80
N ARG A 39 9.38 57.40 -17.62
CA ARG A 39 8.21 56.64 -17.16
C ARG A 39 7.94 56.90 -15.67
N ILE A 40 7.06 57.85 -15.38
CA ILE A 40 6.46 57.98 -14.05
C ILE A 40 5.39 56.89 -13.92
N ASN A 41 5.57 55.97 -12.97
CA ASN A 41 4.48 55.13 -12.48
C ASN A 41 3.54 56.00 -11.65
N THR A 42 2.63 56.68 -12.35
CA THR A 42 1.64 57.60 -11.78
C THR A 42 0.65 56.84 -10.91
N CYS A 43 0.88 56.91 -9.60
CA CYS A 43 0.03 56.34 -8.58
C CYS A 43 -1.24 57.20 -8.43
N THR A 44 -2.27 56.84 -9.18
CA THR A 44 -3.55 57.54 -9.27
C THR A 44 -4.57 56.79 -8.43
N ILE A 45 -5.22 57.46 -7.48
CA ILE A 45 -6.35 56.86 -6.79
C ILE A 45 -7.56 56.87 -7.74
N ARG A 46 -8.13 55.69 -8.02
CA ARG A 46 -9.36 55.52 -8.80
C ARG A 46 -10.39 54.77 -7.95
N GLY A 47 -11.38 55.50 -7.44
CA GLY A 47 -12.26 54.98 -6.40
C GLY A 47 -11.45 54.62 -5.15
N ASN A 48 -11.66 53.40 -4.62
CA ASN A 48 -10.95 52.92 -3.42
C ASN A 48 -9.60 52.24 -3.72
N TYR A 49 -9.11 52.29 -4.97
CA TYR A 49 -7.87 51.62 -5.38
C TYR A 49 -6.75 52.61 -5.65
N LEU A 50 -5.54 52.24 -5.22
CA LEU A 50 -4.29 52.92 -5.53
C LEU A 50 -3.70 52.28 -6.80
N ASP A 51 -3.98 52.88 -7.96
CA ASP A 51 -3.71 52.33 -9.30
C ASP A 51 -2.47 52.98 -9.94
N PHE A 52 -1.63 52.21 -10.64
CA PHE A 52 -0.43 52.73 -11.32
C PHE A 52 -0.68 52.78 -12.83
N SER A 53 -1.00 53.98 -13.34
CA SER A 53 -1.84 54.11 -14.55
C SER A 53 -1.14 53.97 -15.91
N ASN A 54 0.09 53.47 -15.97
CA ASN A 54 0.85 53.26 -17.22
C ASN A 54 1.40 51.83 -17.29
N THR A 55 1.50 51.28 -18.51
CA THR A 55 1.98 49.91 -18.75
C THR A 55 3.45 49.75 -18.35
N ALA A 56 3.69 49.26 -17.13
CA ALA A 56 5.02 49.02 -16.59
C ALA A 56 5.81 48.05 -17.49
N THR A 57 7.07 48.39 -17.73
CA THR A 57 8.01 47.58 -18.51
C THR A 57 8.80 46.63 -17.61
N ALA A 58 9.36 45.57 -18.20
CA ALA A 58 10.21 44.63 -17.47
C ALA A 58 11.44 45.35 -16.89
N GLY A 59 11.41 45.61 -15.58
CA GLY A 59 12.46 46.34 -14.86
C GLY A 59 11.93 47.35 -13.83
N ASP A 60 10.71 47.86 -14.03
CA ASP A 60 10.12 48.88 -13.16
C ASP A 60 9.75 48.31 -11.76
N LYS A 61 10.21 48.96 -10.69
CA LYS A 61 9.97 48.54 -9.29
C LYS A 61 9.16 49.58 -8.53
N ALA A 62 7.92 49.23 -8.16
CA ALA A 62 7.18 49.96 -7.14
C ALA A 62 7.63 49.48 -5.75
N ILE A 63 8.32 50.33 -4.99
CA ILE A 63 8.84 50.00 -3.66
C ILE A 63 7.94 50.64 -2.61
N LEU A 64 7.03 49.86 -2.02
CA LEU A 64 6.35 50.21 -0.78
C LEU A 64 7.17 49.65 0.39
N GLY A 65 8.01 50.49 0.97
CA GLY A 65 8.80 50.15 2.15
C GLY A 65 8.65 51.22 3.22
N CYS A 66 8.35 50.82 4.44
CA CYS A 66 8.54 51.67 5.62
C CYS A 66 9.42 50.94 6.64
N TYR A 67 10.30 51.71 7.28
CA TYR A 67 11.27 51.22 8.25
C TYR A 67 10.86 51.72 9.63
N ASN A 68 10.74 50.81 10.59
CA ASN A 68 10.51 51.13 11.99
C ASN A 68 11.18 50.06 12.86
N SER A 69 11.82 50.47 13.95
CA SER A 69 12.62 49.60 14.82
C SER A 69 11.82 48.89 15.92
N ILE A 70 10.50 49.13 16.07
CA ILE A 70 9.73 48.70 17.25
C ILE A 70 8.37 48.03 16.92
N TYR A 71 7.76 48.29 15.75
CA TYR A 71 6.39 47.84 15.44
C TYR A 71 6.25 47.17 14.05
N PRO A 72 5.23 46.31 13.82
CA PRO A 72 5.08 45.53 12.58
C PRO A 72 5.06 46.40 11.32
N MET A 73 5.97 46.08 10.39
CA MET A 73 6.34 46.95 9.26
C MET A 73 5.31 47.04 8.13
N LEU A 74 4.35 46.12 8.05
CA LEU A 74 3.24 46.21 7.10
C LEU A 74 2.06 45.40 7.63
N SER A 75 1.37 45.97 8.61
CA SER A 75 0.14 45.38 9.14
C SER A 75 -1.03 45.74 8.23
N PHE A 76 -1.45 44.79 7.41
CA PHE A 76 -2.78 44.83 6.84
C PHE A 76 -3.77 44.33 7.90
N THR A 77 -4.73 45.16 8.28
CA THR A 77 -5.80 44.80 9.22
C THR A 77 -7.11 45.43 8.76
N ASN A 78 -8.18 44.63 8.70
CA ASN A 78 -9.55 45.12 8.72
C ASN A 78 -10.30 44.45 9.88
N SER A 79 -11.48 44.96 10.24
CA SER A 79 -12.28 44.43 11.36
C SER A 79 -12.82 43.01 11.14
N ALA A 80 -12.70 42.45 9.93
CA ALA A 80 -13.14 41.10 9.56
C ALA A 80 -11.98 40.11 9.39
N ASN A 81 -10.72 40.53 9.59
CA ASN A 81 -9.48 39.74 9.40
C ASN A 81 -9.27 39.09 8.01
N THR A 82 -10.13 39.36 7.02
CA THR A 82 -9.92 38.92 5.62
C THR A 82 -9.09 39.95 4.86
N ILE A 83 -7.80 39.67 4.71
CA ILE A 83 -6.90 40.41 3.82
C ILE A 83 -6.52 39.50 2.65
N GLU A 84 -6.99 39.83 1.45
CA GLU A 84 -6.65 39.09 0.22
C GLU A 84 -5.35 39.65 -0.40
N THR A 85 -4.19 39.24 0.13
CA THR A 85 -2.89 39.56 -0.49
C THR A 85 -2.57 38.60 -1.64
N LYS A 86 -2.82 39.03 -2.88
CA LYS A 86 -2.46 38.27 -4.09
C LYS A 86 -1.05 38.61 -4.58
N ILE A 87 -0.08 37.72 -4.32
CA ILE A 87 1.25 37.83 -4.91
C ILE A 87 1.20 37.28 -6.35
N THR A 88 1.33 38.16 -7.34
CA THR A 88 1.28 37.83 -8.78
C THR A 88 2.65 37.58 -9.41
N GLY A 89 3.74 37.85 -8.68
CA GLY A 89 5.12 37.56 -9.10
C GLY A 89 5.53 36.10 -8.93
N ALA A 90 6.65 35.72 -9.55
CA ALA A 90 7.10 34.32 -9.62
C ALA A 90 7.59 33.70 -8.29
N SER A 91 7.88 34.50 -7.27
CA SER A 91 8.29 34.02 -5.94
C SER A 91 7.98 35.03 -4.84
N ALA A 92 7.64 34.50 -3.66
CA ALA A 92 7.60 35.24 -2.41
C ALA A 92 8.70 34.69 -1.49
N SER A 93 9.69 35.51 -1.14
CA SER A 93 10.78 35.14 -0.24
C SER A 93 10.58 35.78 1.12
N PHE A 94 10.18 34.99 2.11
CA PHE A 94 10.12 35.42 3.50
C PHE A 94 11.50 35.19 4.13
N GLY A 95 12.20 36.26 4.51
CA GLY A 95 13.52 36.18 5.10
C GLY A 95 13.44 35.78 6.58
N GLY A 96 13.46 34.48 6.87
CA GLY A 96 13.38 33.94 8.23
C GLY A 96 12.30 32.87 8.36
N THR A 97 11.83 32.65 9.60
CA THR A 97 10.76 31.70 9.90
C THR A 97 9.39 32.29 9.56
N VAL A 98 8.54 31.50 8.91
CA VAL A 98 7.10 31.80 8.79
C VAL A 98 6.40 31.07 9.93
N ASP A 99 5.94 31.82 10.92
CA ASP A 99 5.24 31.30 12.10
C ASP A 99 3.73 31.53 11.99
N PHE A 100 2.94 30.57 12.47
CA PHE A 100 1.49 30.61 12.48
C PHE A 100 1.00 30.29 13.89
N SER A 101 0.34 31.25 14.56
CA SER A 101 -0.26 31.04 15.89
C SER A 101 -1.49 30.12 15.91
N GLY A 102 -1.83 29.52 14.76
CA GLY A 102 -2.94 28.59 14.55
C GLY A 102 -2.62 27.66 13.37
N SER A 103 -3.65 27.22 12.63
CA SER A 103 -3.48 26.26 11.54
C SER A 103 -3.18 26.90 10.18
N LEU A 104 -2.33 26.24 9.37
CA LEU A 104 -2.18 26.57 7.95
C LEU A 104 -3.34 25.99 7.14
N TYR A 105 -4.30 26.84 6.78
CA TYR A 105 -5.41 26.47 5.91
C TYR A 105 -5.00 26.56 4.44
N LEU A 106 -4.74 25.41 3.84
CA LEU A 106 -4.60 25.30 2.39
C LEU A 106 -6.00 25.32 1.76
N GLY A 107 -6.24 26.26 0.84
CA GLY A 107 -7.45 26.26 0.03
C GLY A 107 -7.56 24.97 -0.81
N ASN A 108 -8.77 24.63 -1.25
CA ASN A 108 -8.97 23.42 -2.07
C ASN A 108 -8.00 23.41 -3.27
N ASN A 109 -7.38 22.25 -3.51
CA ASN A 109 -6.36 22.03 -4.53
C ASN A 109 -5.08 22.90 -4.37
N ARG A 110 -4.55 23.01 -3.15
CA ARG A 110 -3.25 23.63 -2.83
C ARG A 110 -2.36 22.65 -2.05
N GLY A 111 -1.07 22.67 -2.33
CA GLY A 111 -0.08 21.74 -1.76
C GLY A 111 1.27 22.39 -1.50
N ILE A 112 2.12 21.69 -0.75
CA ILE A 112 3.46 22.15 -0.39
C ILE A 112 4.47 21.56 -1.38
N TYR A 113 5.33 22.42 -1.94
CA TYR A 113 6.37 22.05 -2.91
C TYR A 113 7.74 22.56 -2.45
N ALA A 114 8.79 21.78 -2.67
CA ALA A 114 10.18 22.17 -2.47
C ALA A 114 10.99 21.88 -3.73
N LYS A 115 12.08 22.59 -3.98
CA LYS A 115 12.92 22.33 -5.16
C LYS A 115 13.95 21.25 -4.90
N ASP A 116 14.20 20.40 -5.89
CA ASP A 116 15.32 19.48 -5.89
C ASP A 116 16.66 20.18 -6.22
N THR A 117 17.75 19.41 -6.17
CA THR A 117 19.10 19.87 -6.54
C THR A 117 19.23 20.29 -8.01
N SER A 118 18.24 19.97 -8.84
CA SER A 118 18.12 20.38 -10.24
C SER A 118 17.14 21.56 -10.41
N ASN A 119 16.82 22.27 -9.33
CA ASN A 119 15.98 23.48 -9.29
C ASN A 119 14.52 23.26 -9.75
N THR A 120 14.06 22.01 -9.76
CA THR A 120 12.71 21.58 -10.17
C THR A 120 11.79 21.41 -8.97
N ASN A 121 10.56 21.94 -9.02
CA ASN A 121 9.59 21.82 -7.93
C ASN A 121 9.14 20.35 -7.76
N ARG A 122 9.27 19.82 -6.55
CA ARG A 122 8.82 18.50 -6.08
C ARG A 122 7.72 18.68 -5.04
N GLN A 123 6.60 17.98 -5.24
CA GLN A 123 5.45 18.05 -4.34
C GLN A 123 5.72 17.18 -3.10
N MET A 124 5.60 17.77 -1.91
CA MET A 124 5.90 17.10 -0.64
C MET A 124 4.66 16.58 0.09
N MET A 125 3.57 17.35 0.04
CA MET A 125 2.33 17.07 0.75
C MET A 125 1.15 17.80 0.09
N ILE A 126 -0.02 17.17 0.07
CA ILE A 126 -1.28 17.76 -0.37
C ILE A 126 -2.43 17.28 0.53
N TYR A 127 -3.30 18.21 0.93
CA TYR A 127 -4.61 17.91 1.48
C TYR A 127 -5.64 18.21 0.39
N ASN A 128 -6.57 17.30 0.16
CA ASN A 128 -7.64 17.45 -0.82
C ASN A 128 -9.02 17.36 -0.14
N GLY A 129 -10.08 17.64 -0.88
CA GLY A 129 -11.46 17.60 -0.37
C GLY A 129 -12.00 16.22 0.05
N GLY A 130 -11.14 15.21 0.21
CA GLY A 130 -11.50 13.83 0.59
C GLY A 130 -10.73 13.26 1.78
N HIS A 131 -10.12 14.10 2.64
CA HIS A 131 -9.55 13.72 3.95
C HIS A 131 -8.38 12.70 3.96
N ASN A 132 -7.51 12.68 2.94
CA ASN A 132 -6.33 11.80 2.89
C ASN A 132 -5.00 12.60 2.95
N LEU A 133 -3.92 11.94 3.38
CA LEU A 133 -2.58 12.53 3.57
C LEU A 133 -1.51 11.79 2.73
N LEU A 134 -0.82 12.52 1.83
CA LEU A 134 0.34 12.02 1.06
C LEU A 134 1.64 12.67 1.54
N ILE A 135 2.73 11.89 1.64
CA ILE A 135 4.02 12.33 2.23
C ILE A 135 5.23 11.84 1.40
N GLY A 136 6.03 12.75 0.83
CA GLY A 136 7.36 12.51 0.21
C GLY A 136 7.38 12.14 -1.28
N TYR A 137 8.48 12.40 -2.00
CA TYR A 137 8.78 11.89 -3.37
C TYR A 137 10.27 12.15 -3.73
N GLY A 138 10.97 11.23 -4.42
CA GLY A 138 12.45 11.29 -4.59
C GLY A 138 13.03 10.85 -5.96
N ALA A 139 14.32 11.14 -6.20
CA ALA A 139 14.99 10.99 -7.51
C ALA A 139 16.00 9.83 -7.59
N LYS A 140 16.12 9.22 -8.78
CA LYS A 140 16.65 7.85 -9.00
C LYS A 140 18.16 7.64 -8.77
N GLU A 141 19.00 8.66 -8.87
CA GLU A 141 20.40 8.44 -9.32
C GLU A 141 21.49 8.30 -8.23
N LYS A 142 21.17 8.39 -6.92
CA LYS A 142 22.17 8.18 -5.84
C LYS A 142 21.67 7.44 -4.58
N LYS A 143 20.89 6.35 -4.73
CA LYS A 143 20.37 5.53 -3.59
C LYS A 143 19.72 6.35 -2.46
N ALA A 144 19.17 7.52 -2.77
CA ALA A 144 18.66 8.49 -1.82
C ALA A 144 17.40 9.16 -2.39
N GLY A 145 16.24 8.83 -1.83
CA GLY A 145 14.93 9.35 -2.22
C GLY A 145 14.00 8.30 -2.84
N MET A 146 13.12 7.72 -2.02
CA MET A 146 12.03 6.83 -2.45
C MET A 146 10.75 7.16 -1.67
N THR A 147 9.67 7.45 -2.40
CA THR A 147 8.27 7.79 -2.00
C THR A 147 7.58 8.33 -3.28
N THR A 148 6.25 8.44 -3.46
CA THR A 148 5.08 7.94 -2.73
C THR A 148 3.96 7.66 -3.73
N VAL A 149 3.22 6.58 -3.45
CA VAL A 149 1.79 6.30 -3.74
C VAL A 149 1.04 7.16 -4.78
N TYR A 150 0.70 6.55 -5.92
CA TYR A 150 -0.44 6.91 -6.78
C TYR A 150 -1.01 5.66 -7.48
N GLY A 151 -2.34 5.51 -7.57
CA GLY A 151 -3.04 4.37 -8.21
C GLY A 151 -4.55 4.32 -7.85
N ASN A 152 -5.39 3.74 -8.70
CA ASN A 152 -6.84 4.09 -8.77
C ASN A 152 -7.68 3.92 -7.49
N THR A 153 -7.35 3.00 -6.57
CA THR A 153 -7.83 3.12 -5.17
C THR A 153 -6.68 2.90 -4.20
N VAL A 154 -6.18 4.01 -3.70
CA VAL A 154 -5.38 4.09 -2.48
C VAL A 154 -6.35 4.39 -1.34
N ARG A 155 -6.56 3.46 -0.43
CA ARG A 155 -7.29 3.71 0.83
C ARG A 155 -6.74 2.83 1.95
N MET A 156 -6.63 3.43 3.14
CA MET A 156 -5.89 2.88 4.28
C MET A 156 -6.70 3.09 5.57
N PHE A 157 -7.67 2.22 5.86
CA PHE A 157 -8.36 2.17 7.16
C PHE A 157 -8.87 0.75 7.42
N ALA A 158 -8.79 0.30 8.67
CA ALA A 158 -9.38 -0.97 9.10
C ALA A 158 -10.08 -0.76 10.45
N VAL A 159 -11.41 -0.95 10.49
CA VAL A 159 -12.19 -0.94 11.74
C VAL A 159 -11.98 -2.23 12.54
N THR A 160 -11.45 -3.26 11.89
CA THR A 160 -10.74 -4.40 12.50
C THR A 160 -9.59 -4.85 11.59
N ASN A 161 -8.36 -4.85 12.14
CA ASN A 161 -7.28 -5.79 11.84
C ASN A 161 -6.95 -6.08 10.35
N ALA A 162 -6.62 -5.06 9.53
CA ALA A 162 -6.20 -5.25 8.14
C ALA A 162 -5.07 -4.30 7.66
N ILE A 163 -4.09 -3.98 8.52
CA ILE A 163 -2.88 -3.26 8.11
C ILE A 163 -1.76 -4.27 7.78
N PHE A 164 -1.12 -4.12 6.62
CA PHE A 164 0.19 -4.72 6.35
C PHE A 164 1.24 -3.62 6.50
N ALA A 165 2.23 -3.86 7.35
CA ALA A 165 3.34 -2.96 7.56
C ALA A 165 4.53 -3.38 6.69
N SER A 166 5.30 -2.40 6.26
CA SER A 166 6.68 -2.62 5.86
C SER A 166 7.63 -1.82 6.72
N ASP A 167 8.75 -2.43 7.10
CA ASP A 167 9.82 -1.75 7.81
C ASP A 167 10.92 -1.29 6.83
N ALA A 168 11.51 -0.14 7.10
CA ALA A 168 12.63 0.38 6.31
C ALA A 168 13.97 -0.25 6.72
N THR A 169 14.02 -0.92 7.87
CA THR A 169 15.23 -1.48 8.48
C THR A 169 15.59 -2.85 7.90
N ASN A 170 14.60 -3.71 7.69
CA ASN A 170 14.77 -5.08 7.21
C ASN A 170 14.10 -5.30 5.84
N GLY A 171 13.23 -4.38 5.41
CA GLY A 171 12.49 -4.48 4.15
C GLY A 171 11.36 -5.50 4.20
N TYR A 172 10.92 -5.90 5.40
CA TYR A 172 9.89 -6.92 5.56
C TYR A 172 8.51 -6.42 5.12
N LEU A 173 7.64 -7.34 4.69
CA LEU A 173 6.21 -7.12 4.51
C LEU A 173 5.48 -8.07 5.46
N TYR A 174 4.78 -7.55 6.45
CA TYR A 174 4.20 -8.36 7.53
C TYR A 174 2.83 -7.83 8.00
N PRO A 175 1.97 -8.69 8.55
CA PRO A 175 0.68 -8.26 9.09
C PRO A 175 0.86 -7.49 10.40
N SER A 176 0.05 -6.47 10.62
CA SER A 176 0.07 -5.66 11.85
C SER A 176 -0.26 -6.44 13.13
N ILE A 177 -0.91 -7.61 13.02
CA ILE A 177 -1.33 -8.44 14.15
C ILE A 177 -1.00 -9.90 13.87
N THR A 178 -0.25 -10.51 14.77
CA THR A 178 0.17 -11.92 14.69
C THR A 178 -1.04 -12.86 14.56
N GLY A 179 -1.01 -13.71 13.53
CA GLY A 179 -1.97 -14.81 13.36
C GLY A 179 -3.43 -14.41 13.04
N LYS A 180 -3.72 -13.14 12.71
CA LYS A 180 -5.09 -12.69 12.39
C LYS A 180 -5.36 -12.38 10.92
N HIS A 181 -4.33 -12.10 10.14
CA HIS A 181 -4.46 -11.71 8.73
C HIS A 181 -4.17 -12.89 7.81
N ARG A 182 -4.89 -12.96 6.68
CA ARG A 182 -4.66 -13.93 5.60
C ARG A 182 -3.96 -13.25 4.42
N LEU A 183 -3.16 -14.00 3.67
CA LEU A 183 -2.54 -13.53 2.42
C LEU A 183 -3.35 -14.06 1.23
N GLY A 184 -4.29 -13.25 0.75
CA GLY A 184 -5.30 -13.67 -0.23
C GLY A 184 -6.56 -14.28 0.42
N THR A 185 -7.53 -14.65 -0.41
CA THR A 185 -8.80 -15.29 -0.02
C THR A 185 -9.14 -16.45 -0.97
N SER A 186 -10.25 -17.14 -0.72
CA SER A 186 -10.83 -18.13 -1.63
C SER A 186 -11.10 -17.55 -3.02
N THR A 187 -11.59 -16.31 -3.12
CA THR A 187 -11.85 -15.58 -4.37
C THR A 187 -10.57 -14.95 -4.94
N TYR A 188 -9.71 -14.34 -4.09
CA TYR A 188 -8.51 -13.60 -4.51
C TYR A 188 -7.22 -14.37 -4.21
N LYS A 189 -6.80 -15.22 -5.16
CA LYS A 189 -5.66 -16.12 -5.03
C LYS A 189 -4.38 -15.55 -5.65
N TRP A 190 -3.24 -15.84 -5.03
CA TRP A 190 -1.93 -15.64 -5.65
C TRP A 190 -1.65 -16.74 -6.67
N GLN A 191 -1.28 -16.38 -7.90
CA GLN A 191 -1.02 -17.35 -8.97
C GLN A 191 0.26 -18.17 -8.71
N TYR A 192 1.31 -17.52 -8.22
CA TYR A 192 2.59 -18.13 -7.84
C TYR A 192 3.22 -17.34 -6.68
N VAL A 193 4.00 -18.03 -5.85
CA VAL A 193 4.89 -17.43 -4.84
C VAL A 193 6.31 -17.83 -5.19
N TYR A 194 7.15 -16.84 -5.52
CA TYR A 194 8.58 -17.03 -5.74
C TYR A 194 9.34 -16.64 -4.48
N ALA A 195 10.02 -17.60 -3.86
CA ALA A 195 10.78 -17.41 -2.63
C ALA A 195 12.10 -18.20 -2.69
N THR A 196 13.16 -17.67 -2.07
CA THR A 196 14.46 -18.36 -1.96
C THR A 196 14.40 -19.53 -1.00
N ASN A 197 13.60 -19.41 0.07
CA ASN A 197 13.40 -20.41 1.12
C ASN A 197 11.91 -20.81 1.20
N GLY A 198 11.62 -21.97 1.78
CA GLY A 198 10.25 -22.43 2.02
C GLY A 198 9.51 -21.68 3.15
N THR A 199 8.19 -21.85 3.21
CA THR A 199 7.33 -21.28 4.25
C THR A 199 7.67 -21.86 5.63
N ILE A 200 7.79 -20.99 6.63
CA ILE A 200 7.93 -21.38 8.04
C ILE A 200 6.54 -21.42 8.69
N GLN A 201 6.17 -22.56 9.27
CA GLN A 201 4.98 -22.72 10.11
C GLN A 201 5.40 -22.97 11.56
N THR A 202 4.82 -22.25 12.51
CA THR A 202 5.11 -22.44 13.94
C THR A 202 4.58 -23.78 14.43
N SER A 203 5.44 -24.60 15.03
CA SER A 203 5.13 -25.98 15.43
C SER A 203 5.33 -26.26 16.93
N ASP A 204 5.55 -25.21 17.74
CA ASP A 204 5.84 -25.25 19.17
C ASP A 204 4.79 -26.03 19.98
N LEU A 205 5.24 -26.98 20.80
CA LEU A 205 4.39 -27.79 21.68
C LEU A 205 3.58 -26.93 22.66
N ARG A 206 4.12 -25.79 23.10
CA ARG A 206 3.47 -24.88 24.06
C ARG A 206 2.26 -24.14 23.46
N GLN A 207 2.09 -24.20 22.15
CA GLN A 207 0.98 -23.60 21.41
C GLN A 207 -0.01 -24.65 20.88
N LYS A 208 0.06 -25.88 21.39
CA LYS A 208 -0.77 -27.02 20.98
C LYS A 208 -1.42 -27.68 22.19
N ASP A 209 -2.66 -28.08 22.03
CA ASP A 209 -3.40 -28.95 22.93
C ASP A 209 -3.68 -30.31 22.26
N ASN A 210 -4.25 -31.24 23.03
CA ASN A 210 -4.71 -32.56 22.58
C ASN A 210 -3.77 -33.30 21.59
N VAL A 211 -2.46 -33.32 21.88
CA VAL A 211 -1.47 -33.99 21.03
C VAL A 211 -1.61 -35.52 21.19
N GLN A 212 -2.15 -36.18 20.16
CA GLN A 212 -2.37 -37.62 20.09
C GLN A 212 -1.51 -38.29 19.00
N ALA A 213 -1.39 -39.61 19.06
CA ALA A 213 -0.85 -40.40 17.96
C ALA A 213 -1.84 -40.47 16.78
N ILE A 214 -1.31 -40.72 15.58
CA ILE A 214 -2.13 -40.92 14.36
C ILE A 214 -2.86 -42.26 14.47
N ASP A 215 -4.20 -42.21 14.49
CA ASP A 215 -5.08 -43.38 14.60
C ASP A 215 -5.35 -44.06 13.24
N GLU A 216 -5.99 -45.24 13.27
CA GLU A 216 -6.26 -46.07 12.09
C GLU A 216 -7.18 -45.41 11.03
N ARG A 217 -7.94 -44.37 11.37
CA ARG A 217 -8.79 -43.64 10.42
C ARG A 217 -7.93 -42.83 9.46
N TYR A 218 -6.89 -42.16 9.96
CA TYR A 218 -5.94 -41.42 9.12
C TYR A 218 -5.11 -42.36 8.24
N GLU A 219 -4.78 -43.57 8.72
CA GLU A 219 -4.13 -44.59 7.92
C GLU A 219 -5.05 -45.14 6.82
N ARG A 220 -6.34 -45.35 7.14
CA ARG A 220 -7.37 -45.74 6.18
C ARG A 220 -7.55 -44.67 5.10
N LEU A 221 -7.62 -43.40 5.49
CA LEU A 221 -7.62 -42.26 4.56
C LEU A 221 -6.41 -42.32 3.62
N TYR A 222 -5.19 -42.51 4.14
CA TYR A 222 -3.99 -42.60 3.30
C TYR A 222 -4.10 -43.68 2.21
N MET A 223 -4.67 -44.84 2.55
CA MET A 223 -4.89 -45.93 1.60
C MET A 223 -6.02 -45.68 0.59
N LEU A 224 -6.98 -44.80 0.92
CA LEU A 224 -8.10 -44.42 0.06
C LEU A 224 -7.79 -43.19 -0.83
N MET A 225 -6.78 -42.39 -0.49
CA MET A 225 -6.38 -41.24 -1.29
C MET A 225 -5.94 -41.65 -2.71
N GLN A 226 -6.32 -40.85 -3.71
CA GLN A 226 -6.07 -41.13 -5.12
C GLN A 226 -5.16 -40.06 -5.74
N PRO A 227 -3.82 -40.27 -5.79
CA PRO A 227 -2.92 -39.41 -6.53
C PRO A 227 -3.24 -39.46 -8.03
N VAL A 228 -3.41 -38.29 -8.65
CA VAL A 228 -3.74 -38.15 -10.07
C VAL A 228 -2.82 -37.16 -10.76
N THR A 229 -2.82 -37.20 -12.10
CA THR A 229 -2.29 -36.12 -12.93
C THR A 229 -3.43 -35.34 -13.57
N TYR A 230 -3.27 -34.03 -13.71
CA TYR A 230 -4.29 -33.14 -14.28
C TYR A 230 -3.67 -31.92 -14.97
N ARG A 231 -4.49 -31.17 -15.71
CA ARG A 231 -4.19 -29.81 -16.18
C ARG A 231 -5.33 -28.89 -15.75
N TRP A 232 -5.05 -27.62 -15.55
CA TRP A 232 -6.13 -26.65 -15.42
C TRP A 232 -6.77 -26.44 -16.80
N ARG A 233 -8.07 -26.12 -16.82
CA ARG A 233 -8.76 -25.74 -18.05
C ARG A 233 -8.41 -24.29 -18.37
N ASN A 234 -8.02 -23.99 -19.61
CA ASN A 234 -7.94 -22.61 -20.09
C ASN A 234 -9.40 -22.12 -20.23
N VAL A 235 -9.83 -21.23 -19.34
CA VAL A 235 -11.19 -20.67 -19.30
C VAL A 235 -11.24 -19.34 -20.05
N ASN A 236 -10.17 -18.55 -19.91
CA ASN A 236 -9.98 -17.28 -20.61
C ASN A 236 -9.05 -17.47 -21.82
N PRO A 237 -9.12 -16.59 -22.85
CA PRO A 237 -8.22 -16.62 -24.00
C PRO A 237 -6.72 -16.52 -23.64
N ASP A 238 -6.40 -15.83 -22.55
CA ASP A 238 -5.02 -15.59 -22.09
C ASP A 238 -4.49 -16.67 -21.12
N ASP A 239 -5.30 -17.68 -20.78
CA ASP A 239 -4.89 -18.75 -19.88
C ASP A 239 -3.89 -19.70 -20.57
N ASN A 240 -2.74 -19.93 -19.94
CA ASN A 240 -1.72 -20.88 -20.40
C ASN A 240 -1.49 -21.97 -19.36
N HIS A 241 -2.27 -23.05 -19.42
CA HIS A 241 -2.27 -24.15 -18.46
C HIS A 241 -1.77 -25.48 -19.03
N ASP A 242 -0.91 -25.43 -20.04
CA ASP A 242 -0.45 -26.58 -20.82
C ASP A 242 0.43 -27.58 -20.03
N ARG A 243 0.84 -27.22 -18.81
CA ARG A 243 1.70 -28.05 -17.94
C ARG A 243 0.88 -29.04 -17.11
N THR A 244 1.08 -30.33 -17.38
CA THR A 244 0.59 -31.42 -16.52
C THR A 244 1.10 -31.26 -15.09
N ARG A 245 0.19 -31.38 -14.12
CA ARG A 245 0.41 -31.32 -12.68
C ARG A 245 0.13 -32.67 -12.04
N ILE A 246 0.63 -32.89 -10.83
CA ILE A 246 0.33 -34.06 -10.00
C ILE A 246 -0.33 -33.54 -8.72
N GLY A 247 -1.34 -34.23 -8.20
CA GLY A 247 -2.03 -33.87 -6.97
C GLY A 247 -3.23 -34.74 -6.69
N PHE A 248 -4.21 -34.19 -5.98
CA PHE A 248 -5.47 -34.85 -5.60
C PHE A 248 -6.68 -34.00 -6.01
N ILE A 249 -7.84 -34.63 -6.17
CA ILE A 249 -9.13 -33.97 -6.38
C ILE A 249 -9.83 -33.78 -5.03
N ALA A 250 -10.14 -32.55 -4.65
CA ALA A 250 -10.68 -32.21 -3.32
C ALA A 250 -11.97 -32.97 -2.99
N GLN A 251 -12.87 -33.16 -3.97
CA GLN A 251 -14.10 -33.93 -3.80
C GLN A 251 -13.81 -35.41 -3.52
N TRP A 252 -12.87 -36.03 -4.23
CA TRP A 252 -12.52 -37.43 -4.03
C TRP A 252 -11.78 -37.64 -2.69
N THR A 253 -10.94 -36.68 -2.30
CA THR A 253 -10.34 -36.65 -0.95
C THR A 253 -11.41 -36.56 0.13
N LYS A 254 -12.47 -35.78 -0.06
CA LYS A 254 -13.60 -35.71 0.89
C LYS A 254 -14.35 -37.05 1.00
N THR A 255 -14.61 -37.73 -0.12
CA THR A 255 -15.18 -39.08 -0.12
C THR A 255 -14.28 -40.06 0.65
N ALA A 256 -12.97 -40.03 0.41
CA ALA A 256 -12.00 -40.86 1.14
C ALA A 256 -11.94 -40.53 2.65
N MET A 257 -12.16 -39.27 3.05
CA MET A 257 -12.30 -38.89 4.46
C MET A 257 -13.58 -39.46 5.07
N ASP A 258 -14.72 -39.36 4.38
CA ASP A 258 -16.00 -39.89 4.87
C ASP A 258 -15.95 -41.42 5.03
N GLU A 259 -15.42 -42.14 4.04
CA GLU A 259 -15.16 -43.59 4.11
C GLU A 259 -14.14 -43.98 5.20
N ALA A 260 -13.23 -43.06 5.55
CA ALA A 260 -12.29 -43.24 6.64
C ALA A 260 -12.88 -42.96 8.04
N GLY A 261 -14.09 -42.39 8.13
CA GLY A 261 -14.66 -41.93 9.39
C GLY A 261 -14.03 -40.62 9.90
N LEU A 262 -13.60 -39.75 8.99
CA LEU A 262 -13.03 -38.43 9.25
C LEU A 262 -13.89 -37.33 8.65
N ASN A 263 -14.08 -36.24 9.38
CA ASN A 263 -14.71 -35.02 8.88
C ASN A 263 -13.71 -33.85 8.82
N ALA A 264 -14.17 -32.67 8.40
CA ALA A 264 -13.31 -31.49 8.23
C ALA A 264 -12.73 -30.91 9.54
N VAL A 265 -13.25 -31.32 10.70
CA VAL A 265 -12.70 -31.00 12.03
C VAL A 265 -11.62 -32.01 12.43
N ASP A 266 -11.75 -33.29 12.06
CA ASP A 266 -10.69 -34.29 12.31
C ASP A 266 -9.43 -33.99 11.48
N LEU A 267 -9.57 -33.43 10.28
CA LEU A 267 -8.44 -33.11 9.41
C LEU A 267 -8.66 -31.82 8.61
N ALA A 268 -7.87 -30.78 8.93
CA ALA A 268 -7.87 -29.47 8.28
C ALA A 268 -7.34 -29.46 6.83
N ALA A 269 -7.06 -30.63 6.24
CA ALA A 269 -6.56 -30.75 4.88
C ALA A 269 -7.62 -30.38 3.82
N TYR A 270 -8.91 -30.57 4.12
CA TYR A 270 -10.01 -30.26 3.21
C TYR A 270 -10.60 -28.87 3.48
N CYS A 271 -10.43 -27.95 2.52
CA CYS A 271 -10.98 -26.60 2.59
C CYS A 271 -12.26 -26.52 1.73
N LYS A 272 -13.33 -25.98 2.32
CA LYS A 272 -14.60 -25.69 1.65
C LYS A 272 -15.04 -24.28 2.03
N ASP A 273 -14.81 -23.33 1.13
CA ASP A 273 -15.12 -21.91 1.32
C ASP A 273 -16.45 -21.57 0.62
N PRO A 274 -17.42 -20.92 1.28
CA PRO A 274 -18.65 -20.47 0.63
C PRO A 274 -18.38 -19.38 -0.41
N VAL A 275 -19.16 -19.41 -1.50
CA VAL A 275 -19.26 -18.32 -2.49
C VAL A 275 -20.58 -17.61 -2.27
N TYR A 276 -20.52 -16.30 -2.06
CA TYR A 276 -21.68 -15.45 -1.85
C TYR A 276 -22.03 -14.68 -3.13
N PRO A 277 -23.30 -14.27 -3.33
CA PRO A 277 -23.66 -13.36 -4.41
C PRO A 277 -22.98 -12.00 -4.21
N THR A 278 -22.66 -11.30 -5.29
CA THR A 278 -22.16 -9.93 -5.23
C THR A 278 -23.31 -8.92 -5.19
N VAL A 279 -23.13 -7.85 -4.42
CA VAL A 279 -24.02 -6.69 -4.37
C VAL A 279 -23.23 -5.42 -4.67
N HIS A 280 -23.88 -4.43 -5.28
CA HIS A 280 -23.28 -3.13 -5.54
C HIS A 280 -23.56 -2.18 -4.37
N THR A 281 -22.51 -1.61 -3.80
CA THR A 281 -22.62 -0.50 -2.83
C THR A 281 -23.09 0.78 -3.53
N SER A 282 -23.51 1.77 -2.73
CA SER A 282 -23.94 3.09 -3.23
C SER A 282 -22.84 3.90 -3.95
N ASP A 283 -21.57 3.51 -3.82
CA ASP A 283 -20.43 4.07 -4.58
C ASP A 283 -20.04 3.24 -5.81
N GLY A 284 -20.82 2.20 -6.16
CA GLY A 284 -20.61 1.35 -7.33
C GLY A 284 -19.57 0.23 -7.14
N THR A 285 -19.10 0.00 -5.92
CA THR A 285 -18.18 -1.11 -5.61
C THR A 285 -18.94 -2.43 -5.54
N GLU A 286 -18.42 -3.49 -6.16
CA GLU A 286 -18.93 -4.85 -5.95
C GLU A 286 -18.35 -5.44 -4.66
N ILE A 287 -19.21 -5.94 -3.77
CA ILE A 287 -18.82 -6.66 -2.55
C ILE A 287 -19.60 -7.97 -2.44
N GLU A 288 -19.00 -8.99 -1.81
CA GLU A 288 -19.67 -10.26 -1.48
C GLU A 288 -20.70 -10.04 -0.35
N ASP A 289 -21.98 -10.37 -0.59
CA ASP A 289 -23.01 -10.35 0.45
C ASP A 289 -22.93 -11.60 1.32
N THR A 290 -22.05 -11.54 2.32
CA THR A 290 -21.85 -12.61 3.30
C THR A 290 -23.04 -12.85 4.24
N SER A 291 -24.11 -12.04 4.15
CA SER A 291 -25.37 -12.24 4.88
C SER A 291 -26.38 -13.10 4.13
N ALA A 292 -26.23 -13.24 2.81
CA ALA A 292 -27.05 -14.11 1.98
C ALA A 292 -26.66 -15.58 2.10
N THR A 293 -27.54 -16.48 1.64
CA THR A 293 -27.21 -17.91 1.50
C THR A 293 -26.10 -18.09 0.45
N PRO A 294 -25.04 -18.89 0.72
CA PRO A 294 -24.03 -19.21 -0.28
C PRO A 294 -24.65 -19.82 -1.55
N ILE A 295 -24.21 -19.33 -2.71
CA ILE A 295 -24.68 -19.76 -4.03
C ILE A 295 -23.85 -20.92 -4.61
N ASP A 296 -22.60 -21.06 -4.18
CA ASP A 296 -21.70 -22.17 -4.53
C ASP A 296 -20.61 -22.34 -3.44
N TYR A 297 -19.67 -23.26 -3.63
CA TYR A 297 -18.51 -23.46 -2.76
C TYR A 297 -17.23 -23.67 -3.57
N LEU A 298 -16.16 -23.01 -3.14
CA LEU A 298 -14.80 -23.27 -3.61
C LEU A 298 -14.16 -24.37 -2.76
N TYR A 299 -13.57 -25.34 -3.45
CA TYR A 299 -12.91 -26.49 -2.82
C TYR A 299 -11.39 -26.38 -2.97
N GLY A 300 -10.68 -26.65 -1.89
CA GLY A 300 -9.23 -26.62 -1.82
C GLY A 300 -8.67 -27.74 -0.97
N LEU A 301 -7.37 -28.00 -1.12
CA LEU A 301 -6.61 -28.90 -0.26
C LEU A 301 -5.39 -28.18 0.31
N ASN A 302 -5.23 -28.22 1.63
CA ASN A 302 -3.98 -27.83 2.27
C ASN A 302 -3.00 -29.01 2.20
N TYR A 303 -2.17 -29.02 1.16
CA TYR A 303 -1.21 -30.09 0.90
C TYR A 303 -0.17 -30.30 2.01
N GLY A 304 0.04 -29.32 2.89
CA GLY A 304 0.99 -29.44 4.02
C GLY A 304 0.58 -30.50 5.03
N GLU A 305 -0.72 -30.70 5.26
CA GLU A 305 -1.24 -31.64 6.26
C GLU A 305 -0.88 -33.10 5.96
N PHE A 306 -0.70 -33.45 4.68
CA PHE A 306 -0.36 -34.83 4.28
C PHE A 306 1.11 -35.19 4.56
N ILE A 307 2.00 -34.24 4.82
CA ILE A 307 3.46 -34.50 4.97
C ILE A 307 3.73 -35.38 6.20
N ALA A 308 3.09 -35.09 7.33
CA ALA A 308 3.24 -35.88 8.56
C ALA A 308 2.62 -37.28 8.40
N LEU A 309 1.47 -37.39 7.72
CA LEU A 309 0.82 -38.66 7.43
C LEU A 309 1.67 -39.56 6.53
N ASN A 310 2.30 -38.99 5.50
CA ASN A 310 3.26 -39.70 4.65
C ASN A 310 4.42 -40.27 5.50
N THR A 311 4.97 -39.46 6.43
CA THR A 311 6.04 -39.89 7.33
C THR A 311 5.60 -41.07 8.20
N HIS A 312 4.43 -40.98 8.83
CA HIS A 312 3.85 -42.05 9.67
C HIS A 312 3.66 -43.35 8.88
N MET A 313 3.06 -43.28 7.69
CA MET A 313 2.79 -44.46 6.88
C MET A 313 4.07 -45.11 6.34
N VAL A 314 5.10 -44.32 6.01
CA VAL A 314 6.43 -44.82 5.66
C VAL A 314 7.11 -45.49 6.86
N GLN A 315 7.08 -44.89 8.05
CA GLN A 315 7.62 -45.51 9.28
C GLN A 315 6.91 -46.83 9.58
N LYS A 316 5.58 -46.88 9.48
CA LYS A 316 4.77 -48.09 9.69
C LYS A 316 5.08 -49.17 8.64
N LEU A 317 5.33 -48.79 7.39
CA LEU A 317 5.77 -49.71 6.33
C LEU A 317 7.14 -50.33 6.65
N TYR A 318 8.12 -49.51 7.04
CA TYR A 318 9.45 -50.01 7.43
C TYR A 318 9.40 -50.95 8.64
N ALA A 319 8.59 -50.64 9.66
CA ALA A 319 8.39 -51.51 10.81
C ALA A 319 7.80 -52.87 10.40
N LYS A 320 6.75 -52.89 9.57
CA LYS A 320 6.14 -54.11 9.03
C LYS A 320 7.12 -54.92 8.17
N LEU A 321 7.95 -54.26 7.36
CA LEU A 321 8.97 -54.91 6.53
C LEU A 321 10.07 -55.56 7.38
N GLY A 322 10.57 -54.86 8.40
CA GLY A 322 11.55 -55.42 9.35
C GLY A 322 10.99 -56.63 10.11
N ASP A 323 9.73 -56.55 10.54
CA ASP A 323 9.02 -57.68 11.16
C ASP A 323 8.89 -58.88 10.21
N LEU A 324 8.50 -58.66 8.95
CA LEU A 324 8.39 -59.70 7.93
C LEU A 324 9.75 -60.39 7.67
N VAL A 325 10.81 -59.61 7.52
CA VAL A 325 12.17 -60.12 7.29
C VAL A 325 12.64 -60.95 8.47
N ASN A 326 12.56 -60.41 9.69
CA ASN A 326 13.14 -61.02 10.88
C ASN A 326 12.31 -62.20 11.42
N LYS A 327 10.98 -62.14 11.33
CA LYS A 327 10.07 -63.15 11.91
C LYS A 327 9.68 -64.26 10.92
N GLN A 328 9.81 -64.03 9.61
CA GLN A 328 9.45 -65.02 8.59
C GLN A 328 10.61 -65.36 7.66
N ILE A 329 11.18 -64.38 6.94
CA ILE A 329 12.14 -64.66 5.86
C ILE A 329 13.42 -65.32 6.40
N ILE A 330 14.04 -64.74 7.44
CA ILE A 330 15.27 -65.29 8.04
C ILE A 330 15.04 -66.71 8.62
N PRO A 331 14.01 -66.96 9.46
CA PRO A 331 13.69 -68.32 9.93
C PRO A 331 13.40 -69.32 8.80
N MET A 332 12.71 -68.90 7.73
CA MET A 332 12.44 -69.76 6.57
C MET A 332 13.72 -70.12 5.82
N GLN A 333 14.61 -69.15 5.59
CA GLN A 333 15.92 -69.38 4.96
C GLN A 333 16.78 -70.35 5.80
N ALA A 334 16.84 -70.16 7.12
CA ALA A 334 17.54 -71.08 8.02
C ALA A 334 16.95 -72.50 7.99
N ARG A 335 15.62 -72.63 7.89
CA ARG A 335 14.94 -73.93 7.77
C ARG A 335 15.21 -74.61 6.42
N ILE A 336 15.25 -73.85 5.32
CA ILE A 336 15.61 -74.37 3.99
C ILE A 336 17.05 -74.90 4.01
N ALA A 337 18.02 -74.10 4.45
CA ALA A 337 19.42 -74.50 4.53
C ALA A 337 19.63 -75.76 5.41
N TYR A 338 18.89 -75.89 6.52
CA TYR A 338 18.88 -77.10 7.33
C TYR A 338 18.37 -78.33 6.56
N LEU A 339 17.26 -78.19 5.82
CA LEU A 339 16.69 -79.29 5.04
C LEU A 339 17.58 -79.71 3.87
N GLU A 340 18.18 -78.75 3.16
CA GLU A 340 19.18 -79.01 2.10
C GLU A 340 20.38 -79.80 2.62
N ASN A 341 20.89 -79.44 3.81
CA ASN A 341 21.97 -80.18 4.46
C ASN A 341 21.55 -81.63 4.80
N GLN A 342 20.34 -81.82 5.36
CA GLN A 342 19.80 -83.16 5.65
C GLN A 342 19.61 -84.02 4.39
N ILE A 343 19.20 -83.43 3.27
CA ILE A 343 19.09 -84.11 1.98
C ILE A 343 20.47 -84.53 1.47
N ASN A 344 21.43 -83.60 1.45
CA ASN A 344 22.79 -83.87 0.96
C ASN A 344 23.49 -84.98 1.77
N ASN A 345 23.38 -84.96 3.10
CA ASN A 345 23.92 -86.00 3.96
C ASN A 345 23.28 -87.37 3.69
N LYS A 346 21.96 -87.41 3.44
CA LYS A 346 21.27 -88.65 3.05
C LYS A 346 21.75 -89.16 1.70
N THR A 347 21.86 -88.29 0.70
CA THR A 347 22.38 -88.67 -0.63
C THR A 347 23.80 -89.22 -0.56
N GLN A 348 24.68 -88.63 0.27
CA GLN A 348 26.03 -89.15 0.52
C GLN A 348 26.06 -90.47 1.30
N SER A 349 25.02 -90.79 2.10
CA SER A 349 24.93 -92.08 2.81
C SER A 349 24.35 -93.23 1.97
N ILE A 350 23.93 -92.95 0.74
CA ILE A 350 23.30 -93.90 -0.20
C ILE A 350 24.20 -94.18 -1.42
N ALA A 351 25.26 -93.38 -1.61
CA ALA A 351 26.31 -93.55 -2.61
C ALA A 351 27.56 -94.21 -2.02
#